data_AF-S4W5S3-F1
#
_entry.id   AF-S4W5S3-F1
#
_cell.length_a   1.000
_cell.length_b   1.000
_cell.length_c   1.000
_cell.angle_alpha   90.00
_cell.angle_beta   90.00
_cell.angle_gamma   90.00
#
_symmetry.space_group_name_H-M   'P 1'
#
loop_
_entity.id
_entity.type
_entity.pdbx_description
1 polymer ?
#
loop_
_entity_poly.entity_id
_entity_poly.type
_entity_poly.pdbx_seq_one_letter_code
_entity_poly.pdbx_strand_id
1 'polypeptide(L)'
;MVTTRYVSDEKLEPHTLYYSGRGRFECDEGVCRIVQGKPENDCIMIVSEKLTDVAEDWHLVPGNHMVMLDKDLSQSVKPVKL
;
A
#
# COMPACT_ATOMS: atom_id res chain seq x y z
N MET A 1 -2.05 10.51 6.61
CA MET A 1 -0.88 9.70 7.00
C MET A 1 0.14 9.75 5.86
N VAL A 2 1.44 9.71 6.17
CA VAL A 2 2.51 9.65 5.17
C VAL A 2 3.44 8.49 5.53
N THR A 3 3.87 7.71 4.55
CA THR A 3 4.80 6.60 4.75
C THR A 3 5.76 6.46 3.57
N THR A 4 6.98 6.03 3.85
CA THR A 4 8.02 5.81 2.84
C THR A 4 9.05 4.80 3.33
N ARG A 5 9.67 4.09 2.40
CA ARG A 5 10.95 3.40 2.59
C ARG A 5 11.99 4.19 1.82
N TYR A 6 12.79 4.98 2.54
CA TYR A 6 13.77 5.87 1.95
C TYR A 6 15.19 5.42 2.26
N VAL A 7 16.07 5.47 1.26
CA VAL A 7 17.51 5.32 1.42
C VAL A 7 18.22 6.50 0.74
N SER A 8 19.22 7.05 1.41
CA SER A 8 19.98 8.21 0.92
C SER A 8 21.15 7.83 0.01
N ASP A 9 21.60 6.57 0.04
CA ASP A 9 22.63 6.05 -0.85
C ASP A 9 21.99 5.52 -2.13
N GLU A 10 22.25 6.17 -3.26
CA GLU A 10 21.70 5.80 -4.57
C GLU A 10 22.16 4.42 -5.07
N LYS A 11 23.19 3.82 -4.44
CA LYS A 11 23.64 2.46 -4.76
C LYS A 11 22.83 1.38 -4.04
N LEU A 12 22.00 1.76 -3.09
CA LEU A 12 21.18 0.84 -2.31
C LEU A 12 19.74 0.89 -2.82
N GLU A 13 19.13 -0.29 -2.96
CA GLU A 13 17.70 -0.41 -3.22
C GLU A 13 16.94 -0.29 -1.89
N PRO A 14 15.94 0.61 -1.78
CA PRO A 14 15.06 0.63 -0.62
C PRO A 14 14.33 -0.70 -0.43
N HIS A 15 14.05 -1.05 0.82
CA HIS A 15 13.14 -2.16 1.10
C HIS A 15 11.76 -1.94 0.46
N THR A 16 11.12 -3.02 0.06
CA THR A 16 9.81 -2.98 -0.58
C THR A 16 8.75 -2.36 0.32
N LEU A 17 7.81 -1.69 -0.33
CA LEU A 17 6.61 -1.15 0.29
C LEU A 17 5.47 -1.34 -0.71
N TYR A 18 4.33 -1.82 -0.22
CA TYR A 18 3.12 -2.02 -1.01
C TYR A 18 1.97 -1.28 -0.35
N TYR A 19 1.01 -0.84 -1.17
CA TYR A 19 -0.28 -0.41 -0.68
C TYR A 19 -1.40 -1.17 -1.39
N SER A 20 -2.54 -1.32 -0.72
CA SER A 20 -3.70 -1.99 -1.30
C SER A 20 -4.62 -1.04 -2.07
N GLY A 21 -5.56 -1.61 -2.83
CA GLY A 21 -6.79 -0.89 -3.19
C GLY A 21 -7.64 -0.57 -1.96
N ARG A 22 -8.60 0.35 -2.12
CA ARG A 22 -9.62 0.68 -1.11
C ARG A 22 -10.62 -0.47 -1.01
N GLY A 23 -10.88 -0.95 0.20
CA GLY A 23 -11.91 -1.96 0.44
C GLY A 23 -11.80 -2.59 1.82
N ARG A 24 -12.50 -3.70 2.02
CA ARG A 24 -12.43 -4.51 3.23
C ARG A 24 -11.51 -5.70 2.97
N PHE A 25 -10.59 -5.97 3.90
CA PHE A 25 -9.79 -7.19 3.86
C PHE A 25 -10.59 -8.34 4.48
N GLU A 26 -10.94 -9.33 3.68
CA GLU A 26 -11.74 -10.49 4.09
C GLU A 26 -11.05 -11.79 3.74
N CYS A 27 -11.26 -12.81 4.56
CA CYS A 27 -10.80 -14.16 4.32
C CYS A 27 -12.01 -15.09 4.25
N ASP A 28 -12.19 -15.74 3.11
CA ASP A 28 -13.23 -16.73 2.88
C ASP A 28 -12.58 -18.03 2.37
N GLU A 29 -12.93 -19.15 2.98
CA GLU A 29 -12.36 -20.48 2.68
C GLU A 29 -10.81 -20.52 2.59
N GLY A 30 -10.12 -19.70 3.40
CA GLY A 30 -8.65 -19.64 3.45
C GLY A 30 -8.01 -18.75 2.38
N VAL A 31 -8.80 -18.09 1.53
CA VAL A 31 -8.34 -17.09 0.57
C VAL A 31 -8.69 -15.70 1.10
N CYS A 32 -7.67 -14.87 1.32
CA CYS A 32 -7.88 -13.48 1.74
C CYS A 32 -7.77 -12.52 0.55
N ARG A 33 -8.67 -11.53 0.49
CA ARG A 33 -8.75 -10.53 -0.59
C ARG A 33 -9.18 -9.17 -0.08
N ILE A 34 -8.82 -8.13 -0.82
CA ILE A 34 -9.45 -6.81 -0.72
C ILE A 34 -10.74 -6.86 -1.54
N VAL A 35 -11.89 -6.68 -0.89
CA VAL A 35 -13.19 -6.63 -1.58
C VAL A 35 -13.87 -5.29 -1.41
N GLN A 36 -14.64 -4.88 -2.42
CA GLN A 36 -15.44 -3.67 -2.37
C GLN A 36 -16.62 -3.88 -1.43
N GLY A 37 -16.79 -2.98 -0.48
CA GLY A 37 -17.82 -3.07 0.55
C GLY A 37 -18.55 -1.75 0.75
N LYS A 38 -19.10 -1.58 1.95
CA LYS A 38 -19.67 -0.31 2.36
C LYS A 38 -18.56 0.66 2.78
N PRO A 39 -18.61 1.94 2.38
CA PRO A 39 -17.55 2.91 2.63
C PRO A 39 -17.09 3.03 4.08
N GLU A 40 -17.98 2.81 5.05
CA GLU A 40 -17.68 2.89 6.48
C GLU A 40 -16.72 1.79 7.00
N ASN A 41 -16.55 0.71 6.24
CA ASN A 41 -15.65 -0.40 6.58
C ASN A 41 -14.42 -0.47 5.68
N ASP A 42 -14.24 0.50 4.77
CA ASP A 42 -13.10 0.52 3.88
C ASP A 42 -11.83 0.87 4.64
N CYS A 43 -10.74 0.25 4.19
CA CYS A 43 -9.40 0.60 4.61
C CYS A 43 -8.45 0.63 3.41
N ILE A 44 -7.26 1.16 3.67
CA ILE A 44 -6.08 0.99 2.83
C ILE A 44 -5.01 0.35 3.70
N MET A 45 -4.44 -0.74 3.21
CA MET A 45 -3.32 -1.43 3.86
C MET A 45 -2.02 -0.91 3.28
N ILE A 46 -1.03 -0.63 4.12
CA ILE A 46 0.33 -0.31 3.70
C ILE A 46 1.27 -1.26 4.42
N VAL A 47 2.00 -2.08 3.64
CA VAL A 47 2.73 -3.25 4.14
C VAL A 47 4.11 -3.35 3.51
N SER A 48 5.07 -3.95 4.22
CA SER A 48 6.43 -4.17 3.67
C SER A 48 6.48 -5.39 2.75
N GLU A 49 5.57 -6.35 2.98
CA GLU A 49 5.42 -7.60 2.25
C GLU A 49 3.92 -7.85 2.03
N LYS A 50 3.57 -8.46 0.90
CA LYS A 50 2.17 -8.76 0.57
C LYS A 50 1.61 -9.79 1.55
N LEU A 51 0.38 -9.59 2.02
CA LEU A 51 -0.28 -10.58 2.89
C LEU A 51 -0.83 -11.77 2.11
N THR A 52 -1.03 -11.61 0.79
CA THR A 52 -1.62 -12.61 -0.10
C THR A 52 -0.97 -12.52 -1.48
N ASP A 53 -1.04 -13.59 -2.26
CA ASP A 53 -0.52 -13.63 -3.63
C ASP A 53 -1.50 -13.09 -4.69
N VAL A 54 -2.62 -12.49 -4.25
CA VAL A 54 -3.62 -11.89 -5.14
C VAL A 54 -3.05 -10.60 -5.71
N ALA A 55 -2.38 -10.68 -6.86
CA ALA A 55 -1.56 -9.59 -7.41
C ALA A 55 -2.33 -8.28 -7.62
N GLU A 56 -3.62 -8.37 -7.95
CA GLU A 56 -4.51 -7.22 -8.19
C GLU A 56 -4.75 -6.38 -6.92
N ASP A 57 -4.59 -6.98 -5.73
CA ASP A 57 -4.81 -6.29 -4.46
C ASP A 57 -3.63 -5.42 -4.05
N TRP A 58 -2.44 -5.61 -4.62
CA TRP A 58 -1.19 -5.04 -4.12
C TRP A 58 -0.44 -4.21 -5.17
N HIS A 59 -0.26 -2.93 -4.86
CA HIS A 59 0.51 -2.00 -5.68
C HIS A 59 1.89 -1.74 -5.06
N LEU A 60 2.95 -2.04 -5.80
CA LEU A 60 4.33 -1.74 -5.39
C LEU A 60 4.54 -0.21 -5.39
N VAL A 61 5.10 0.30 -4.29
CA VAL A 61 5.57 1.68 -4.20
C VAL A 61 6.97 1.75 -4.81
N PRO A 62 7.22 2.64 -5.80
CA PRO A 62 8.56 2.81 -6.34
C PRO A 62 9.57 3.23 -5.26
N GLY A 63 10.83 2.87 -5.44
CA GLY A 63 11.90 3.25 -4.52
C GLY A 63 11.97 4.77 -4.30
N ASN A 64 12.25 5.19 -3.07
CA ASN A 64 12.34 6.60 -2.68
C ASN A 64 11.09 7.43 -3.03
N HIS A 65 9.91 6.80 -3.04
CA HIS A 65 8.62 7.48 -3.08
C HIS A 65 7.93 7.42 -1.71
N MET A 66 7.02 8.36 -1.49
CA MET A 66 6.12 8.38 -0.35
C MET A 66 4.70 8.08 -0.79
N VAL A 67 3.98 7.34 0.04
CA VAL A 67 2.53 7.18 -0.05
C VAL A 67 1.89 8.17 0.91
N MET A 68 0.96 8.97 0.41
CA MET A 68 0.14 9.89 1.18
C MET A 68 -1.28 9.37 1.20
N LEU A 69 -1.87 9.28 2.39
CA LEU A 69 -3.24 8.85 2.60
C LEU A 69 -4.03 9.95 3.32
N ASP A 70 -5.08 10.43 2.69
CA ASP A 70 -6.00 11.44 3.23
C ASP A 70 -7.09 10.79 4.10
N LYS A 71 -7.84 11.63 4.84
CA LYS A 71 -8.87 11.16 5.79
C LYS A 71 -10.04 10.43 5.11
N ASP A 72 -10.28 10.71 3.84
CA ASP A 72 -11.29 10.08 2.99
C ASP A 72 -10.81 8.78 2.32
N LEU A 73 -9.61 8.32 2.68
CA LEU A 73 -8.88 7.21 2.08
C LEU A 73 -8.43 7.45 0.63
N SER A 74 -8.44 8.70 0.16
CA SER A 74 -7.75 9.07 -1.07
C SER A 74 -6.24 8.87 -0.91
N GLN A 75 -5.61 8.26 -1.90
CA GLN A 75 -4.19 7.93 -1.88
C GLN A 75 -3.43 8.58 -3.02
N SER A 76 -2.20 9.00 -2.76
CA SER A 76 -1.28 9.45 -3.79
C SER A 76 0.14 8.95 -3.53
N VAL A 77 0.87 8.69 -4.61
CA VAL A 77 2.28 8.28 -4.55
C VAL A 77 3.11 9.37 -5.19
N LYS A 78 4.13 9.86 -4.49
CA LYS A 78 4.99 10.96 -4.96
C LYS A 78 6.47 10.66 -4.71
N PRO A 79 7.37 11.05 -5.63
CA PRO A 79 8.81 10.94 -5.37
C PRO A 79 9.20 11.82 -4.18
N VAL A 80 10.12 11.32 -3.35
CA VAL A 80 10.81 12.15 -2.37
C VAL A 80 11.92 12.89 -3.10
N LYS A 81 11.76 14.20 -3.26
CA LYS A 81 12.79 15.09 -3.78
C LYS A 81 13.46 15.80 -2.61
N LEU A 82 14.77 15.67 -2.50
CA LEU A 82 15.61 16.46 -1.60
C LEU A 82 16.03 17.77 -2.28
#